data_AF-J7QX78-F1
#
_entry.id   AF-J7QX78-F1
#
_cell.length_a   1.000
_cell.length_b   1.000
_cell.length_c   1.000
_cell.angle_alpha   90.00
_cell.angle_beta   90.00
_cell.angle_gamma   90.00
#
_symmetry.space_group_name_H-M   'P 1'
#
loop_
_entity.id
_entity.type
_entity.pdbx_description
1 polymer ?
#
loop_
_entity_poly.entity_id
_entity_poly.type
_entity_poly.pdbx_seq_one_letter_code
_entity_poly.pdbx_strand_id
1 'polypeptide(L)'
;MRKLIPFLLLLAFAATPAWAQGTSQERSDCMGDALKFCSADIPFVEEIESCLQQNIARLSPACRREFGPTQSTKLREEHFQ
;
A
#
# COMPACT_ATOMS: atom_id res chain seq x y z
N MET A 1 21.58 -36.28 -39.98
CA MET A 1 20.22 -35.88 -40.38
C MET A 1 19.55 -35.18 -39.21
N ARG A 2 18.94 -34.04 -39.50
CA ARG A 2 18.35 -33.05 -38.60
C ARG A 2 17.15 -33.62 -37.85
N LYS A 3 17.15 -33.56 -36.52
CA LYS A 3 15.94 -33.29 -35.70
C LYS A 3 16.35 -32.46 -34.47
N LEU A 4 16.54 -31.17 -34.70
CA LEU A 4 16.50 -30.17 -33.64
C LEU A 4 15.03 -30.11 -33.21
N ILE A 5 14.71 -30.71 -32.06
CA ILE A 5 13.39 -30.61 -31.44
C ILE A 5 13.36 -29.23 -30.77
N PRO A 6 12.58 -28.26 -31.27
CA PRO A 6 12.41 -27.00 -30.57
C PRO A 6 11.39 -27.29 -29.48
N PHE A 7 11.83 -27.78 -28.32
CA PHE A 7 10.97 -27.84 -27.17
C PHE A 7 10.84 -26.40 -26.66
N LEU A 8 9.77 -25.74 -27.12
CA LEU A 8 9.28 -24.47 -26.60
C LEU A 8 9.40 -24.48 -25.07
N LEU A 9 10.38 -23.75 -24.55
CA LEU A 9 10.45 -23.44 -23.14
C LEU A 9 9.35 -22.41 -22.89
N LEU A 10 8.17 -22.89 -22.49
CA LEU A 10 7.09 -22.08 -21.94
C LEU A 10 7.64 -21.34 -20.72
N LEU A 11 8.01 -20.08 -20.91
CA LEU A 11 8.23 -19.13 -19.83
C LEU A 11 6.87 -18.88 -19.16
N ALA A 12 6.57 -19.65 -18.12
CA ALA A 12 5.48 -19.34 -17.21
C ALA A 12 5.87 -18.07 -16.45
N PHE A 13 5.39 -16.92 -16.94
CA PHE A 13 5.37 -15.68 -16.17
C PHE A 13 4.46 -15.90 -14.97
N ALA A 14 5.05 -16.23 -13.81
CA ALA A 14 4.36 -16.12 -12.55
C ALA A 14 4.08 -14.63 -12.32
N ALA A 15 2.88 -14.17 -12.67
CA ALA A 15 2.39 -12.88 -12.24
C ALA A 15 2.23 -12.94 -10.72
N THR A 16 3.26 -12.51 -9.99
CA THR A 16 3.12 -12.22 -8.56
C THR A 16 2.05 -11.15 -8.44
N PRO A 17 1.05 -11.28 -7.55
CA PRO A 17 0.09 -10.21 -7.32
C PRO A 17 0.86 -9.01 -6.79
N ALA A 18 1.07 -8.01 -7.65
CA ALA A 18 1.64 -6.73 -7.29
C ALA A 18 0.54 -5.88 -6.67
N TRP A 19 0.05 -6.27 -5.50
CA TRP A 19 -1.01 -5.55 -4.79
C TRP A 19 -0.65 -5.44 -3.31
N ALA A 20 -0.20 -4.26 -2.89
CA ALA A 20 -0.54 -3.70 -1.59
C ALA A 20 -0.24 -2.20 -1.57
N GLN A 21 -0.74 -1.51 -2.61
CA GLN A 21 -0.89 -0.07 -2.60
C GLN A 21 -2.24 0.23 -2.02
N GLY A 22 -2.26 0.98 -0.91
CA GLY A 22 -3.52 1.43 -0.36
C GLY A 22 -4.33 2.12 -1.46
N THR A 23 -5.57 1.69 -1.64
CA THR A 23 -6.40 2.17 -2.75
C THR A 23 -6.63 3.68 -2.63
N SER A 24 -7.02 4.33 -3.72
CA SER A 24 -7.40 5.75 -3.69
C SER A 24 -8.46 6.05 -2.64
N GLN A 25 -9.36 5.09 -2.38
CA GLN A 25 -10.36 5.20 -1.34
C GLN A 25 -9.73 5.22 0.06
N GLU A 26 -8.80 4.32 0.34
CA GLU A 26 -8.14 4.21 1.65
C GLU A 26 -7.36 5.50 1.97
N ARG A 27 -6.73 6.09 0.94
CA ARG A 27 -6.06 7.40 1.08
C ARG A 27 -7.03 8.52 1.36
N SER A 28 -8.14 8.58 0.64
CA SER A 28 -9.19 9.58 0.85
C SER A 28 -9.75 9.50 2.26
N ASP A 29 -9.98 8.28 2.77
CA ASP A 29 -10.47 8.03 4.13
C ASP A 29 -9.51 8.57 5.20
N CYS A 30 -8.19 8.62 4.91
CA CYS A 30 -7.15 9.09 5.83
C CYS A 30 -6.66 10.53 5.60
N MET A 31 -6.98 11.17 4.47
CA MET A 31 -6.39 12.46 4.09
C MET A 31 -6.66 13.58 5.10
N GLY A 32 -7.87 13.67 5.63
CA GLY A 32 -8.21 14.67 6.65
C GLY A 32 -7.47 14.47 7.96
N ASP A 33 -7.25 13.22 8.36
CA ASP A 33 -6.51 12.88 9.58
C ASP A 33 -5.00 13.09 9.39
N ALA A 34 -4.44 12.75 8.22
CA ALA A 34 -3.05 13.00 7.88
C ALA A 34 -2.72 14.50 7.92
N LEU A 35 -3.57 15.34 7.31
CA LEU A 35 -3.41 16.80 7.36
C LEU A 35 -3.52 17.37 8.79
N LYS A 36 -4.31 16.73 9.65
CA LYS A 36 -4.57 17.20 11.01
C LYS A 36 -3.49 16.78 12.01
N PHE A 37 -2.99 15.55 11.89
CA PHE A 37 -2.12 14.95 12.89
C PHE A 37 -0.67 14.76 12.40
N CYS A 38 -0.47 14.63 11.09
CA CYS A 38 0.77 14.18 10.47
C CYS A 38 1.26 15.15 9.39
N SER A 39 0.92 16.43 9.48
CA SER A 39 1.27 17.43 8.45
C SER A 39 2.77 17.64 8.31
N ALA A 40 3.54 17.36 9.36
CA ALA A 40 5.00 17.45 9.35
C ALA A 40 5.65 16.37 8.49
N ASP A 41 4.95 15.25 8.29
CA ASP A 41 5.44 14.07 7.58
C ASP A 41 5.13 14.15 6.08
N ILE A 42 4.34 15.14 5.63
CA ILE A 42 4.04 15.38 4.22
C ILE A 42 5.30 15.91 3.52
N PRO A 43 5.72 15.33 2.37
CA PRO A 43 4.97 14.41 1.50
C PRO A 43 5.36 12.93 1.64
N PHE A 44 6.08 12.54 2.70
CA PHE A 44 6.63 11.20 2.86
C PHE A 44 5.60 10.22 3.38
N VAL A 45 5.31 9.22 2.57
CA VAL A 45 4.21 8.27 2.77
C VAL A 45 4.42 7.40 3.99
N GLU A 46 5.61 6.81 4.12
CA GLU A 46 5.95 5.94 5.25
C GLU A 46 5.82 6.69 6.57
N GLU A 47 6.26 7.96 6.57
CA GLU A 47 6.20 8.80 7.76
C GLU A 47 4.74 9.14 8.11
N ILE A 48 3.91 9.47 7.12
CA ILE A 48 2.47 9.69 7.30
C ILE A 48 1.80 8.42 7.86
N GLU A 49 2.08 7.25 7.29
CA GLU A 49 1.50 5.99 7.73
C GLU A 49 1.93 5.65 9.16
N SER A 50 3.21 5.82 9.48
CA SER A 50 3.72 5.63 10.83
C SER A 50 3.07 6.59 11.83
N CYS A 51 2.93 7.86 11.48
CA CYS A 51 2.25 8.84 12.31
C CYS A 51 0.76 8.48 12.52
N LEU A 52 0.05 8.05 11.46
CA LEU A 52 -1.34 7.60 11.57
C LEU A 52 -1.46 6.37 12.47
N GLN A 53 -0.56 5.38 12.34
CA GLN A 53 -0.50 4.21 13.23
C GLN A 53 -0.34 4.61 14.70
N GLN A 54 0.55 5.55 14.99
CA GLN A 54 0.77 6.07 16.34
C GLN A 54 -0.44 6.84 16.89
N ASN A 55 -1.30 7.37 16.00
CA ASN A 55 -2.48 8.15 16.35
C ASN A 55 -3.81 7.40 16.16
N ILE A 56 -3.82 6.06 15.96
CA ILE A 56 -5.03 5.24 15.67
C ILE A 56 -6.24 5.58 16.56
N ALA A 57 -6.02 5.81 17.86
CA ALA A 57 -7.09 6.13 18.81
C ALA A 57 -7.81 7.45 18.52
N ARG A 58 -7.12 8.38 17.85
CA ARG A 58 -7.55 9.75 17.53
C ARG A 58 -8.04 9.93 16.10
N LEU A 59 -7.81 8.93 15.23
CA LEU A 59 -8.25 8.96 13.84
C LEU A 59 -9.76 8.92 13.71
N SER A 60 -10.28 9.46 12.61
CA SER A 60 -11.67 9.28 12.21
C SER A 60 -12.03 7.80 12.10
N PRO A 61 -13.32 7.44 12.27
CA PRO A 61 -13.77 6.06 12.05
C PRO A 61 -13.50 5.53 10.64
N ALA A 62 -13.35 6.42 9.65
CA ALA A 62 -13.01 6.04 8.28
C ALA A 62 -11.57 5.56 8.19
N CYS A 63 -10.61 6.45 8.49
CA CYS A 63 -9.20 6.11 8.45
C CYS A 63 -8.84 4.95 9.37
N ARG A 64 -9.47 4.84 10.54
CA ARG A 64 -9.20 3.75 11.49
C ARG A 64 -9.50 2.36 10.94
N ARG A 65 -10.47 2.21 10.01
CA ARG A 65 -10.79 0.92 9.38
C ARG A 65 -9.71 0.46 8.41
N GLU A 66 -8.85 1.36 7.97
CA GLU A 66 -7.72 1.04 7.08
C GLU A 66 -6.54 0.42 7.81
N PHE A 67 -6.56 0.45 9.15
CA PHE A 67 -5.61 -0.25 10.00
C PHE A 67 -6.20 -1.58 10.47
N GLY A 68 -5.52 -2.68 10.16
CA GLY A 68 -5.90 -4.00 10.63
C GLY A 68 -5.61 -4.21 12.14
N PRO A 69 -6.13 -5.29 12.75
CA PRO A 69 -5.92 -5.61 14.16
C PRO A 69 -4.45 -5.90 14.54
N THR A 70 -3.59 -6.13 13.54
CA THR A 70 -2.14 -6.33 13.70
C THR A 70 -1.32 -5.05 13.49
N GLN A 71 -1.96 -3.87 13.43
CA GLN A 71 -1.31 -2.58 13.12
C GLN A 71 -0.60 -2.51 11.76
N SER A 72 -0.80 -3.49 10.88
CA SER A 72 -0.37 -3.37 9.49
C SER A 72 -1.28 -2.37 8.76
N THR A 73 -0.68 -1.28 8.26
CA THR A 73 -1.34 -0.33 7.35
C THR A 73 -1.54 -0.99 6.00
N LYS A 74 -2.70 -0.75 5.37
CA LYS A 74 -2.95 -1.13 3.96
C LYS A 74 -2.44 -0.09 2.96
N LEU A 75 -2.23 1.13 3.45
CA LEU A 75 -1.48 2.15 2.75
C LEU A 75 -0.02 1.64 2.72
N ARG A 76 0.63 1.64 1.56
CA ARG A 76 2.09 1.46 1.44
C ARG A 76 2.56 2.31 0.28
N GLU A 77 3.84 2.67 0.26
CA GLU A 77 4.48 3.73 -0.53
C GLU A 77 4.29 3.76 -2.06
N GLU A 78 4.16 2.61 -2.73
CA GLU A 78 4.39 2.47 -4.19
C GLU A 78 3.40 3.18 -5.18
N HIS A 79 2.62 4.19 -4.75
CA HIS A 79 1.56 4.88 -5.52
C HIS A 79 1.51 6.38 -5.20
N PHE A 80 2.56 6.92 -4.56
CA PHE A 80 2.81 8.37 -4.51
C PHE A 80 3.76 8.81 -5.64
N GLN A 81 3.57 8.21 -6.80
CA GLN A 81 4.21 8.60 -8.06
C GLN A 81 3.19 9.27 -8.97
#